data_AF-A0A840J1T1-F1
#
_entry.id   AF-A0A840J1T1-F1
#
_cell.length_a   1.000
_cell.length_b   1.000
_cell.length_c   1.000
_cell.angle_alpha   90.00
_cell.angle_beta   90.00
_cell.angle_gamma   90.00
#
_symmetry.space_group_name_H-M   'P 1'
#
loop_
_entity.id
_entity.type
_entity.pdbx_description
1 polymer ?
#
loop_
_entity_poly.entity_id
_entity_poly.type
_entity_poly.pdbx_seq_one_letter_code
_entity_poly.pdbx_strand_id
1 'polypeptide(L)'
;MTQSLEVPTQEFCLDWTMDGAEGGRVRFTLSGRVSLLDGKRFYKVDGVLYIAEGGVYCREIGNPRLHVRRNGVEHTGRQWGWEPISSRKSANRLCAMDGYFVRTGYWAPADRSIQLGIVAEYGFSRRRTHSRTATVRLID
;
A
#
# COMPACT_ATOMS: atom_id res chain seq x y z
N MET A 1 -35.35 -13.97 5.23
CA MET A 1 -34.51 -13.88 4.02
C MET A 1 -33.29 -13.04 4.36
N THR A 2 -32.13 -13.64 4.55
CA THR A 2 -30.87 -12.91 4.70
C THR A 2 -30.43 -12.53 3.29
N GLN A 3 -30.76 -11.30 2.85
CA GLN A 3 -30.06 -10.73 1.71
C GLN A 3 -28.59 -10.62 2.09
N SER A 4 -27.75 -11.45 1.46
CA SER A 4 -26.31 -11.24 1.47
C SER A 4 -26.07 -9.88 0.84
N LEU A 5 -25.81 -8.86 1.67
CA LEU A 5 -25.36 -7.56 1.20
C LEU A 5 -24.02 -7.79 0.52
N GLU A 6 -24.00 -7.70 -0.81
CA GLU A 6 -22.74 -7.72 -1.55
C GLU A 6 -21.92 -6.51 -1.12
N VAL A 7 -20.78 -6.80 -0.48
CA VAL A 7 -19.80 -5.80 -0.07
C VAL A 7 -19.06 -5.38 -1.34
N PRO A 8 -19.11 -4.08 -1.75
CA PRO A 8 -18.35 -3.64 -2.91
C PRO A 8 -16.86 -3.89 -2.67
N THR A 9 -16.25 -4.68 -3.55
CA THR A 9 -14.84 -5.10 -3.43
C THR A 9 -14.15 -4.94 -4.78
N GLN A 10 -12.92 -4.42 -4.77
CA GLN A 10 -12.08 -4.34 -5.96
C GLN A 10 -10.64 -4.77 -5.65
N GLU A 11 -10.05 -5.55 -6.55
CA GLU A 11 -8.69 -6.07 -6.43
C GLU A 11 -7.66 -5.05 -6.92
N PHE A 12 -6.43 -5.19 -6.42
CA PHE A 12 -5.27 -4.45 -6.92
C PHE A 12 -4.04 -5.33 -6.97
N CYS A 13 -3.16 -5.00 -7.91
CA CYS A 13 -1.82 -5.53 -7.99
C CYS A 13 -0.85 -4.41 -8.40
N LEU A 14 0.30 -4.36 -7.76
CA LEU A 14 1.37 -3.42 -8.02
C LEU A 14 2.71 -4.15 -7.94
N ASP A 15 3.44 -4.12 -9.05
CA ASP A 15 4.83 -4.53 -9.07
C ASP A 15 5.75 -3.33 -9.00
N TRP A 16 6.84 -3.46 -8.25
CA TRP A 16 7.87 -2.43 -8.16
C TRP A 16 9.25 -3.05 -8.09
N THR A 17 10.12 -2.60 -8.99
CA THR A 17 11.50 -3.04 -9.06
C THR A 17 12.43 -1.93 -8.58
N MET A 18 13.37 -2.28 -7.72
CA MET A 18 14.44 -1.40 -7.27
C MET A 18 15.81 -1.99 -7.61
N ASP A 19 16.70 -1.14 -8.10
CA ASP A 19 18.09 -1.48 -8.34
C ASP A 19 18.92 -1.11 -7.09
N GLY A 20 19.79 -2.02 -6.67
CA GLY A 20 20.76 -1.87 -5.58
C GLY A 20 22.13 -1.38 -6.08
N ALA A 21 23.04 -1.11 -5.14
CA ALA A 21 24.32 -0.46 -5.44
C ALA A 21 25.29 -1.32 -6.27
N GLU A 22 25.25 -2.65 -6.12
CA GLU A 22 26.17 -3.58 -6.79
C GLU A 22 25.53 -4.30 -7.99
N GLY A 23 24.58 -3.66 -8.68
CA GLY A 23 23.84 -4.28 -9.78
C GLY A 23 22.82 -5.33 -9.34
N GLY A 24 22.66 -5.52 -8.02
CA GLY A 24 21.57 -6.30 -7.46
C GLY A 24 20.22 -5.66 -7.78
N ARG A 25 19.18 -6.49 -7.90
CA ARG A 25 17.80 -6.03 -8.12
C ARG A 25 16.88 -6.73 -7.15
N VAL A 26 15.81 -6.05 -6.76
CA VAL A 26 14.70 -6.65 -6.03
C VAL A 26 13.37 -6.24 -6.65
N ARG A 27 12.46 -7.20 -6.79
CA ARG A 27 11.09 -6.99 -7.24
C ARG A 27 10.14 -7.25 -6.09
N PHE A 28 9.35 -6.24 -5.78
CA PHE A 28 8.23 -6.32 -4.85
C PHE A 28 6.94 -6.53 -5.63
N THR A 29 6.07 -7.37 -5.10
CA THR A 29 4.70 -7.48 -5.56
C THR A 29 3.77 -7.22 -4.38
N LEU A 30 2.90 -6.24 -4.56
CA LEU A 30 1.83 -5.86 -3.65
C LEU A 30 0.51 -6.26 -4.30
N SER A 31 -0.23 -7.17 -3.68
CA SER A 31 -1.53 -7.61 -4.19
C SER A 31 -2.55 -7.69 -3.07
N GLY A 32 -3.82 -7.54 -3.41
CA GLY A 32 -4.90 -7.62 -2.44
C GLY A 32 -6.19 -7.05 -2.96
N ARG A 33 -7.06 -6.68 -2.03
CA ARG A 33 -8.38 -6.12 -2.32
C ARG A 33 -8.72 -4.99 -1.37
N VAL A 34 -9.64 -4.17 -1.84
CA VAL A 34 -10.23 -3.07 -1.09
C VAL A 34 -11.73 -3.29 -1.05
N SER A 35 -12.34 -3.15 0.12
CA SER A 35 -13.78 -3.36 0.32
C SER A 35 -14.43 -2.20 1.07
N LEU A 36 -15.67 -1.85 0.74
CA LEU A 36 -16.46 -0.85 1.48
C LEU A 36 -17.35 -1.48 2.54
N LEU A 37 -17.20 -1.07 3.78
CA LEU A 37 -17.92 -1.59 4.95
C LEU A 37 -18.93 -0.57 5.48
N ASP A 38 -19.87 -1.05 6.30
CA ASP A 38 -20.84 -0.23 7.05
C ASP A 38 -21.55 0.83 6.17
N GLY A 39 -22.25 0.38 5.12
CA GLY A 39 -22.97 1.29 4.22
C GLY A 39 -22.06 2.32 3.51
N LYS A 40 -20.83 1.92 3.17
CA LYS A 40 -19.81 2.75 2.48
C LYS A 40 -19.17 3.85 3.35
N ARG A 41 -19.21 3.71 4.68
CA ARG A 41 -18.57 4.65 5.63
C ARG A 41 -17.11 4.33 5.93
N PHE A 42 -16.72 3.06 5.78
CA PHE A 42 -15.35 2.63 5.99
C PHE A 42 -14.85 1.85 4.79
N TYR A 43 -13.54 1.86 4.58
CA TYR A 43 -12.88 0.93 3.69
C TYR A 43 -11.99 -0.01 4.49
N LYS A 44 -11.83 -1.23 3.97
CA LYS A 44 -10.84 -2.20 4.40
C LYS A 44 -9.92 -2.50 3.24
N VAL A 45 -8.62 -2.47 3.49
CA VAL A 45 -7.59 -3.00 2.59
C VAL A 45 -7.02 -4.25 3.24
N ASP A 46 -7.03 -5.36 2.53
CA ASP A 46 -6.35 -6.59 2.92
C ASP A 46 -5.55 -7.16 1.74
N GLY A 47 -4.33 -7.60 2.01
CA GLY A 47 -3.43 -8.05 0.97
C GLY A 47 -2.09 -8.56 1.49
N VAL A 48 -1.21 -8.84 0.54
CA VAL A 48 0.14 -9.35 0.78
C VAL A 48 1.14 -8.50 0.01
N LEU A 49 2.22 -8.12 0.71
CA LEU A 49 3.45 -7.66 0.09
C LEU A 49 4.45 -8.81 0.15
N TYR A 50 4.98 -9.23 -0.99
CA TYR A 50 6.02 -10.25 -1.08
C TYR A 50 7.15 -9.83 -2.04
N ILE A 51 8.28 -10.52 -1.93
CA ILE A 51 9.40 -10.34 -2.87
C ILE A 51 9.30 -11.38 -3.96
N ALA A 52 9.01 -10.91 -5.17
CA ALA A 52 8.90 -11.77 -6.33
C ALA A 52 10.27 -12.21 -6.86
N GLU A 53 11.31 -11.39 -6.71
CA GLU A 53 12.66 -11.68 -7.20
C GLU A 53 13.72 -10.89 -6.44
N GLY A 54 14.92 -11.46 -6.27
CA GLY A 54 16.11 -10.73 -5.81
C GLY A 54 16.52 -10.99 -4.36
N GLY A 55 17.71 -10.49 -4.00
CA GLY A 55 18.38 -10.80 -2.73
C GLY A 55 19.12 -9.61 -2.11
N VAL A 56 18.58 -8.40 -2.26
CA VAL A 56 19.24 -7.14 -1.84
C VAL A 56 18.96 -6.82 -0.37
N TYR A 57 19.90 -6.16 0.31
CA TYR A 57 19.71 -5.75 1.72
C TYR A 57 18.95 -4.43 1.84
N CYS A 58 18.15 -4.26 2.91
CA CYS A 58 17.45 -3.00 3.23
C CYS A 58 18.38 -1.78 3.29
N ARG A 59 19.66 -1.97 3.64
CA ARG A 59 20.64 -0.89 3.67
C ARG A 59 20.91 -0.28 2.29
N GLU A 60 20.73 -1.06 1.23
CA GLU A 60 21.03 -0.66 -0.16
C GLU A 60 19.83 0.00 -0.82
N ILE A 61 18.62 -0.50 -0.55
CA ILE A 61 17.39 -0.05 -1.21
C ILE A 61 16.43 0.72 -0.28
N GLY A 62 16.75 0.83 1.01
CA GLY A 62 15.84 1.36 2.02
C GLY A 62 14.89 0.29 2.57
N ASN A 63 14.20 0.62 3.65
CA ASN A 63 13.18 -0.25 4.23
C ASN A 63 11.83 0.00 3.53
N PRO A 64 11.29 -0.97 2.78
CA PRO A 64 10.01 -0.81 2.09
C PRO A 64 8.86 -0.78 3.10
N ARG A 65 8.01 0.23 2.97
CA ARG A 65 6.80 0.43 3.76
C ARG A 65 5.62 0.59 2.83
N LEU A 66 4.51 -0.02 3.20
CA LEU A 66 3.27 0.14 2.46
C LEU A 66 2.55 1.40 2.92
N HIS A 67 2.11 2.21 1.98
CA HIS A 67 1.37 3.44 2.23
C HIS A 67 0.06 3.45 1.44
N VAL A 68 -0.91 4.20 1.97
CA VAL A 68 -2.21 4.41 1.38
C VAL A 68 -2.63 5.85 1.53
N ARG A 69 -3.36 6.34 0.52
CA ARG A 69 -3.90 7.68 0.47
C ARG A 69 -5.27 7.66 -0.13
N ARG A 70 -6.15 8.53 0.33
CA ARG A 70 -7.46 8.75 -0.28
C ARG A 70 -7.35 9.84 -1.34
N ASN A 71 -8.04 9.71 -2.46
CA ASN A 71 -7.96 10.73 -3.51
C ASN A 71 -8.78 11.99 -3.23
N GLY A 72 -9.58 12.01 -2.16
CA GLY A 72 -10.35 13.17 -1.75
C GLY A 72 -9.48 14.35 -1.31
N VAL A 73 -10.14 15.50 -1.22
CA VAL A 73 -9.59 16.72 -0.62
C VAL A 73 -10.23 16.93 0.75
N GLU A 74 -9.44 17.40 1.70
CA GLU A 74 -9.95 17.97 2.95
C GLU A 74 -10.89 19.13 2.64
N HIS A 75 -11.72 19.53 3.60
CA HIS A 75 -12.56 20.74 3.52
C HIS A 75 -11.75 22.02 3.22
N THR A 76 -10.44 21.98 3.45
CA THR A 76 -9.46 23.04 3.16
C THR A 76 -8.94 23.03 1.71
N GLY A 77 -9.34 22.05 0.88
CA GLY A 77 -8.81 21.84 -0.48
C GLY A 77 -7.48 21.08 -0.52
N ARG A 78 -6.89 20.74 0.63
CA ARG A 78 -5.64 19.98 0.71
C ARG A 78 -5.89 18.50 0.40
N GLN A 79 -5.01 17.88 -0.39
CA GLN A 79 -5.07 16.42 -0.59
C GLN A 79 -4.76 15.67 0.72
N TRP A 80 -5.46 14.56 0.97
CA TRP A 80 -5.14 13.69 2.09
C TRP A 80 -3.67 13.27 2.07
N GLY A 81 -3.06 13.20 3.25
CA GLY A 81 -1.69 12.71 3.42
C GLY A 81 -1.56 11.21 3.12
N TRP A 82 -0.34 10.77 2.82
CA TRP A 82 -0.01 9.35 2.78
C TRP A 82 0.09 8.78 4.21
N GLU A 83 -0.65 7.71 4.46
CA GLU A 83 -0.66 7.02 5.75
C GLU A 83 0.00 5.64 5.61
N PRO A 84 0.88 5.23 6.54
CA PRO A 84 1.47 3.91 6.51
C PRO A 84 0.43 2.83 6.85
N ILE A 85 0.45 1.73 6.09
CA ILE A 85 -0.39 0.53 6.35
C ILE A 85 0.29 -0.39 7.38
N SER A 86 1.62 -0.43 7.42
CA SER A 86 2.36 -1.37 8.27
C SER A 86 3.08 -0.68 9.44
N SER A 87 2.86 -1.20 10.66
CA SER A 87 3.64 -0.94 11.86
C SER A 87 4.78 -1.95 12.08
N ARG A 88 5.04 -2.87 11.13
CA ARG A 88 6.05 -3.93 11.31
C ARG A 88 7.47 -3.36 11.42
N LYS A 89 8.26 -3.97 12.32
CA LYS A 89 9.68 -3.68 12.51
C LYS A 89 10.46 -3.91 11.21
N SER A 90 11.44 -3.06 10.95
CA SER A 90 12.39 -3.16 9.84
C SER A 90 13.02 -4.55 9.78
N ALA A 91 12.92 -5.23 8.64
CA ALA A 91 13.65 -6.46 8.38
C ALA A 91 15.09 -6.14 7.93
N ASN A 92 16.10 -6.84 8.45
CA ASN A 92 17.50 -6.64 8.04
C ASN A 92 17.80 -7.25 6.66
N ARG A 93 17.09 -8.32 6.30
CA ARG A 93 17.20 -9.00 5.00
C ARG A 93 15.81 -9.14 4.40
N LEU A 94 15.67 -8.73 3.14
CA LEU A 94 14.38 -8.60 2.48
C LEU A 94 13.87 -9.92 1.88
N CYS A 95 14.74 -10.88 1.60
CA CYS A 95 14.41 -12.18 0.98
C CYS A 95 13.43 -13.09 1.76
N ALA A 96 12.86 -12.64 2.87
CA ALA A 96 11.84 -13.32 3.65
C ALA A 96 10.59 -12.45 3.90
N MET A 97 10.46 -11.32 3.19
CA MET A 97 9.41 -10.34 3.43
C MET A 97 8.11 -10.73 2.72
N ASP A 98 7.45 -11.77 3.25
CA ASP A 98 6.04 -12.05 2.97
C ASP A 98 5.21 -11.50 4.13
N GLY A 99 4.54 -10.39 3.86
CA GLY A 99 3.80 -9.62 4.85
C GLY A 99 2.34 -9.53 4.48
N TYR A 100 1.49 -10.33 5.14
CA TYR A 100 0.07 -10.03 5.20
C TYR A 100 -0.16 -8.72 5.97
N PHE A 101 -1.03 -7.88 5.43
CA PHE A 101 -1.45 -6.64 6.06
C PHE A 101 -2.97 -6.47 5.97
N VAL A 102 -3.51 -5.79 6.97
CA VAL A 102 -4.89 -5.31 6.98
C VAL A 102 -4.90 -3.91 7.53
N ARG A 103 -5.64 -3.03 6.89
CA ARG A 103 -5.96 -1.71 7.45
C ARG A 103 -7.40 -1.34 7.15
N THR A 104 -8.06 -0.80 8.14
CA THR A 104 -9.35 -0.13 8.00
C THR A 104 -9.13 1.38 8.05
N GLY A 105 -10.00 2.13 7.37
CA GLY A 105 -9.99 3.58 7.41
C GLY A 105 -11.36 4.15 7.07
N TYR A 106 -11.54 5.45 7.34
CA TYR A 106 -12.78 6.15 7.04
C TYR A 106 -12.88 6.52 5.55
N TRP A 107 -14.05 6.26 4.96
CA TRP A 107 -14.41 6.63 3.59
C TRP A 107 -15.34 7.83 3.62
N ALA A 108 -14.85 8.99 3.19
CA ALA A 108 -15.65 10.21 3.13
C ALA A 108 -16.59 10.17 1.92
N PRO A 109 -17.75 10.86 1.95
CA PRO A 109 -18.66 10.92 0.80
C PRO A 109 -18.04 11.49 -0.48
N ALA A 110 -17.00 12.32 -0.34
CA ALA A 110 -16.25 12.90 -1.45
C ALA A 110 -15.11 11.99 -1.96
N ASP A 111 -14.74 10.93 -1.22
CA ASP A 111 -13.72 9.99 -1.66
C ASP A 111 -14.28 9.18 -2.85
N ARG A 112 -13.46 9.03 -3.89
CA ARG A 112 -13.80 8.29 -5.13
C ARG A 112 -12.86 7.12 -5.37
N SER A 113 -11.65 7.19 -4.83
CA SER A 113 -10.65 6.12 -4.94
C SER A 113 -9.69 6.12 -3.75
N ILE A 114 -9.07 4.98 -3.51
CA ILE A 114 -7.80 4.94 -2.77
C ILE A 114 -6.63 4.80 -3.72
N GLN A 115 -5.47 5.27 -3.27
CA GLN A 115 -4.18 5.07 -3.89
C GLN A 115 -3.30 4.28 -2.93
N LEU A 116 -2.70 3.21 -3.43
CA LEU A 116 -1.80 2.33 -2.69
C LEU A 116 -0.41 2.41 -3.32
N GLY A 117 0.63 2.44 -2.50
CA GLY A 117 2.01 2.50 -3.00
C GLY A 117 3.02 2.03 -1.96
N ILE A 118 4.20 1.67 -2.43
CA ILE A 118 5.33 1.24 -1.62
C ILE A 118 6.31 2.42 -1.53
N VAL A 119 6.81 2.67 -0.33
CA VAL A 119 7.82 3.69 -0.06
C VAL A 119 9.03 3.02 0.56
N ALA A 120 10.19 3.14 -0.07
CA ALA A 120 11.44 2.71 0.54
C ALA A 120 12.06 3.88 1.31
N GLU A 121 12.20 3.73 2.63
CA GLU A 121 12.77 4.75 3.52
C GLU A 121 14.21 4.40 3.94
N TYR A 122 15.14 5.32 3.69
CA TYR A 122 16.53 5.18 4.11
C TYR A 122 16.73 5.84 5.48
N GLY A 123 16.98 5.05 6.52
CA GLY A 123 16.94 5.48 7.93
C GLY A 123 17.86 6.64 8.28
N PHE A 124 19.02 6.80 7.63
CA PHE A 124 19.98 7.86 7.96
C PHE A 124 19.78 9.14 7.13
N SER A 125 19.34 9.03 5.89
CA SER A 125 19.27 10.17 4.96
C SER A 125 17.87 10.78 4.81
N ARG A 126 16.85 10.21 5.47
CA ARG A 126 15.41 10.53 5.23
C ARG A 126 15.00 10.47 3.75
N ARG A 127 15.85 9.91 2.88
CA ARG A 127 15.56 9.77 1.46
C ARG A 127 14.42 8.76 1.32
N ARG A 128 13.45 9.11 0.49
CA ARG A 128 12.31 8.26 0.16
C ARG A 128 12.30 7.99 -1.33
N THR A 129 12.13 6.74 -1.69
CA THR A 129 11.83 6.34 -3.07
C THR A 129 10.43 5.78 -3.10
N HIS A 130 9.64 6.21 -4.06
CA HIS A 130 8.23 5.84 -4.18
C HIS A 130 8.04 4.93 -5.40
N SER A 131 7.24 3.89 -5.24
CA SER A 131 6.69 3.16 -6.37
C SER A 131 5.66 4.00 -7.13
N ARG A 132 5.22 3.51 -8.30
CA ARG A 132 3.92 3.93 -8.86
C ARG A 132 2.79 3.55 -7.89
N THR A 133 1.62 4.16 -8.07
CA THR A 133 0.45 3.90 -7.24
C THR A 133 -0.55 3.01 -7.95
N ALA A 134 -1.11 2.03 -7.23
CA ALA A 134 -2.33 1.35 -7.64
C ALA A 134 -3.52 2.19 -7.20
N THR A 135 -4.38 2.57 -8.14
CA THR A 135 -5.59 3.35 -7.85
C THR A 135 -6.81 2.44 -7.92
N VAL A 136 -7.57 2.38 -6.84
CA VAL A 136 -8.73 1.49 -6.69
C VAL A 136 -9.98 2.35 -6.50
N ARG A 137 -10.94 2.23 -7.41
CA ARG A 137 -12.21 2.97 -7.43
C ARG A 137 -13.32 2.08 -6.90
N LEU A 138 -13.81 2.39 -5.70
CA LEU A 138 -14.83 1.59 -5.02
C LEU A 138 -16.26 1.98 -5.36
N ILE A 139 -16.43 3.13 -6.01
CA ILE A 139 -17.71 3.70 -6.42
C ILE A 139 -17.46 4.28 -7.81
N ASP A 140 -18.32 3.92 -8.77
CA ASP A 140 -18.33 4.52 -10.10
C ASP A 140 -18.96 5.93 -10.09
#